data_AF-B1BYR6-F1
#
_entry.id   AF-B1BYR6-F1
#
_cell.length_a   1.000
_cell.length_b   1.000
_cell.length_c   1.000
_cell.angle_alpha   90.00
_cell.angle_beta   90.00
_cell.angle_gamma   90.00
#
_symmetry.space_group_name_H-M   'P 1'
#
loop_
_entity.id
_entity.type
_entity.pdbx_description
1 polymer ?
#
loop_
_entity_poly.entity_id
_entity_poly.type
_entity_poly.pdbx_seq_one_letter_code
_entity_poly.pdbx_strand_id
1 'polypeptide(L)'
;MKARRRIMQIKLREYQKQDFKALETIIKETWHYDDFSSPKIAIKLARVFLSSCLTNYTFSRVAVVDGNIVGIIMVNNIAKHKCPLSNRLLQIKSILSLLSSKEGRKISKIFSNINE
;
A
#
# COMPACT_ATOMS: atom_id res chain seq x y z
N MET A 1 -26.59 15.23 -30.26
CA MET A 1 -26.68 14.69 -28.88
C MET A 1 -25.38 14.99 -28.15
N LYS A 2 -25.31 16.04 -27.31
CA LYS A 2 -24.06 16.39 -26.59
C LYS A 2 -23.85 15.38 -25.45
N ALA A 3 -22.76 14.63 -25.50
CA ALA A 3 -22.34 13.76 -24.39
C ALA A 3 -22.16 14.65 -23.14
N ARG A 4 -23.04 14.48 -22.16
CA ARG A 4 -22.97 15.20 -20.88
C ARG A 4 -21.73 14.66 -20.15
N ARG A 5 -20.64 15.44 -20.14
CA ARG A 5 -19.41 15.11 -19.41
C ARG A 5 -19.78 14.89 -17.95
N ARG A 6 -19.79 13.64 -17.47
CA ARG A 6 -19.95 13.35 -16.04
C ARG A 6 -18.80 14.03 -15.33
N ILE A 7 -19.11 14.98 -14.45
CA ILE A 7 -18.11 15.57 -13.55
C ILE A 7 -17.80 14.47 -12.53
N MET A 8 -16.62 13.86 -12.67
CA MET A 8 -16.13 12.87 -11.73
C MET A 8 -15.80 13.59 -10.41
N GLN A 9 -16.56 13.33 -9.36
CA GLN A 9 -16.34 13.94 -8.06
C GLN A 9 -15.40 13.05 -7.24
N ILE A 10 -14.20 13.54 -6.95
CA ILE A 10 -13.26 12.86 -6.07
C ILE A 10 -13.50 13.34 -4.63
N LYS A 11 -13.75 12.41 -3.71
CA LYS A 11 -13.78 12.69 -2.28
C LYS A 11 -12.45 12.29 -1.65
N LEU A 12 -11.80 13.23 -0.96
CA LEU A 12 -10.61 12.97 -0.14
C LEU A 12 -11.00 12.83 1.33
N ARG A 13 -10.87 11.63 1.89
CA ARG A 13 -11.16 11.36 3.31
C ARG A 13 -9.99 10.71 4.02
N GLU A 14 -10.04 10.64 5.34
CA GLU A 14 -9.03 9.92 6.11
C GLU A 14 -9.02 8.42 5.77
N TYR A 15 -7.83 7.83 5.91
CA TYR A 15 -7.63 6.40 5.77
C TYR A 15 -8.38 5.62 6.85
N GLN A 16 -9.01 4.54 6.44
CA GLN A 16 -9.70 3.59 7.31
C GLN A 16 -9.15 2.19 7.09
N LYS A 17 -9.17 1.33 8.11
CA LYS A 17 -8.62 -0.03 8.03
C LYS A 17 -9.27 -0.87 6.90
N GLN A 18 -10.52 -0.60 6.56
CA GLN A 18 -11.23 -1.27 5.47
C GLN A 18 -10.68 -0.94 4.07
N ASP A 19 -9.97 0.19 3.92
CA ASP A 19 -9.36 0.58 2.65
C ASP A 19 -8.14 -0.26 2.32
N PHE A 20 -7.55 -0.92 3.32
CA PHE A 20 -6.26 -1.60 3.22
C PHE A 20 -6.21 -2.58 2.05
N LYS A 21 -7.22 -3.44 1.89
CA LYS A 21 -7.25 -4.45 0.84
C LYS A 21 -7.35 -3.84 -0.57
N ALA A 22 -8.12 -2.75 -0.73
CA ALA A 22 -8.21 -2.06 -2.00
C ALA A 22 -6.88 -1.38 -2.36
N LEU A 23 -6.24 -0.77 -1.35
CA LEU A 23 -4.93 -0.14 -1.52
C LEU A 23 -3.82 -1.17 -1.80
N GLU A 24 -3.87 -2.36 -1.22
CA GLU A 24 -2.94 -3.47 -1.57
C GLU A 24 -3.03 -3.80 -3.07
N THR A 25 -4.24 -3.91 -3.61
CA THR A 25 -4.44 -4.17 -5.04
C THR A 25 -3.89 -3.03 -5.89
N ILE A 26 -4.21 -1.78 -5.56
CA ILE A 26 -3.71 -0.60 -6.29
C ILE A 26 -2.19 -0.56 -6.28
N ILE A 27 -1.56 -0.84 -5.14
CA ILE A 27 -0.09 -0.83 -5.00
C ILE A 27 0.52 -1.98 -5.80
N LYS A 28 -0.05 -3.19 -5.73
CA LYS A 28 0.39 -4.35 -6.52
C LYS A 28 0.40 -4.04 -8.01
N GLU A 29 -0.68 -3.42 -8.50
CA GLU A 29 -0.84 -3.02 -9.90
C GLU A 29 0.10 -1.88 -10.28
N THR A 30 0.16 -0.82 -9.47
CA THR A 30 1.03 0.36 -9.71
C THR A 30 2.51 -0.01 -9.83
N TRP A 31 2.98 -0.95 -9.02
CA TRP A 31 4.38 -1.38 -9.03
C TRP A 31 4.65 -2.61 -9.91
N HIS A 32 3.63 -3.11 -10.62
CA HIS A 32 3.77 -4.27 -11.50
C HIS A 32 4.40 -5.49 -10.83
N TYR A 33 4.00 -5.78 -9.59
CA TYR A 33 4.61 -6.86 -8.80
C TYR A 33 4.37 -8.26 -9.37
N ASP A 34 3.34 -8.42 -10.21
CA ASP A 34 3.06 -9.66 -10.93
C ASP A 34 4.10 -9.96 -12.03
N ASP A 35 4.86 -8.96 -12.51
CA ASP A 35 5.86 -9.15 -13.58
C ASP A 35 7.09 -9.96 -13.12
N PHE A 36 7.35 -9.97 -11.82
CA PHE A 36 8.53 -10.61 -11.24
C PHE A 36 8.21 -11.55 -10.06
N SER A 37 6.92 -11.73 -9.72
CA SER A 37 6.50 -12.64 -8.68
C SER A 37 5.10 -13.22 -8.97
N SER A 38 4.78 -14.36 -8.36
CA SER A 38 3.45 -14.94 -8.45
C SER A 38 2.41 -14.02 -7.81
N PRO A 39 1.13 -14.07 -8.23
CA PRO A 39 0.08 -13.19 -7.69
C PRO A 39 -0.05 -13.24 -6.16
N LYS A 40 0.24 -14.40 -5.57
CA LYS A 40 0.24 -14.61 -4.11
C LYS A 40 1.39 -13.87 -3.40
N ILE A 41 2.54 -13.73 -4.06
CA ILE A 41 3.69 -12.99 -3.52
C ILE A 41 3.56 -11.51 -3.84
N ALA A 42 3.08 -11.16 -5.03
CA ALA A 42 2.83 -9.78 -5.45
C ALA A 42 1.95 -9.03 -4.44
N ILE A 43 0.84 -9.62 -4.00
CA ILE A 43 -0.02 -9.00 -2.98
C ILE A 43 0.66 -8.88 -1.61
N LYS A 44 1.55 -9.81 -1.25
CA LYS A 44 2.32 -9.74 0.01
C LYS A 44 3.38 -8.65 -0.03
N LEU A 45 4.00 -8.40 -1.19
CA LEU A 45 4.91 -7.28 -1.39
C LEU A 45 4.16 -5.95 -1.25
N ALA A 46 2.99 -5.83 -1.87
CA ALA A 46 2.13 -4.65 -1.72
C ALA A 46 1.72 -4.42 -0.26
N ARG A 47 1.38 -5.49 0.46
CA ARG A 47 1.12 -5.45 1.91
C ARG A 47 2.32 -4.93 2.70
N VAL A 48 3.52 -5.46 2.43
CA VAL A 48 4.76 -5.01 3.10
C VAL A 48 5.00 -3.53 2.84
N PHE A 49 4.91 -3.10 1.58
CA PHE A 49 5.06 -1.70 1.19
C PHE A 49 4.07 -0.78 1.92
N LEU A 50 2.77 -1.08 1.83
CA LEU A 50 1.72 -0.28 2.48
C LEU A 50 1.88 -0.24 4.01
N SER A 51 2.20 -1.37 4.63
CA SER A 51 2.43 -1.45 6.07
C SER A 51 3.63 -0.59 6.50
N SER A 52 4.68 -0.51 5.67
CA SER A 52 5.83 0.37 5.91
C SER A 52 5.42 1.84 5.88
N CYS A 53 4.63 2.27 4.89
CA CYS A 53 4.10 3.63 4.85
C CYS A 53 3.24 3.94 6.08
N LEU A 54 2.40 3.00 6.52
CA LEU A 54 1.56 3.16 7.72
C LEU A 54 2.34 3.25 9.02
N THR A 55 3.58 2.75 9.07
CA THR A 55 4.44 2.96 10.24
C THR A 55 5.01 4.37 10.32
N ASN A 56 5.06 5.11 9.21
CA ASN A 56 5.83 6.35 9.10
C ASN A 56 5.00 7.59 8.73
N TYR A 57 3.69 7.48 8.53
CA TYR A 57 2.88 8.64 8.15
C TYR A 57 2.46 9.50 9.34
N THR A 58 2.32 10.80 9.09
CA THR A 58 1.69 11.78 9.99
C THR A 58 0.42 12.37 9.39
N PHE A 59 0.20 12.18 8.10
CA PHE A 59 -1.02 12.60 7.40
C PHE A 59 -1.37 11.58 6.31
N SER A 60 -2.67 11.34 6.12
CA SER A 60 -3.15 10.47 5.04
C SER A 60 -4.48 10.96 4.46
N ARG A 61 -4.66 10.78 3.14
CA ARG A 61 -5.95 10.95 2.46
C ARG A 61 -6.16 9.86 1.44
N VAL A 62 -7.29 9.19 1.51
CA VAL A 62 -7.76 8.23 0.52
C VAL A 62 -8.66 8.96 -0.48
N ALA A 63 -8.39 8.76 -1.76
CA ALA A 63 -9.21 9.24 -2.86
C ALA A 63 -10.32 8.23 -3.17
N VAL A 64 -11.56 8.71 -3.19
CA VAL A 64 -12.76 7.92 -3.44
C VAL A 64 -13.53 8.50 -4.62
N VAL A 65 -13.84 7.66 -5.60
CA VAL A 65 -14.67 8.00 -6.77
C VAL A 65 -15.81 6.99 -6.87
N ASP A 66 -17.06 7.46 -6.89
CA ASP A 66 -18.26 6.61 -6.96
C ASP A 66 -18.28 5.49 -5.89
N GLY A 67 -17.76 5.78 -4.70
CA GLY A 67 -17.64 4.82 -3.59
C GLY A 67 -16.41 3.89 -3.65
N ASN A 68 -15.66 3.89 -4.75
CA ASN A 68 -14.48 3.06 -4.93
C ASN A 68 -13.20 3.80 -4.49
N ILE A 69 -12.31 3.07 -3.82
CA ILE A 69 -10.98 3.56 -3.51
C ILE A 69 -10.15 3.58 -4.79
N VAL A 70 -9.56 4.74 -5.12
CA VAL A 70 -8.73 4.90 -6.32
C VAL A 70 -7.30 5.32 -6.01
N GLY A 71 -6.98 5.61 -4.75
CA GLY A 71 -5.61 5.92 -4.34
C GLY A 71 -5.50 6.41 -2.91
N ILE A 72 -4.26 6.60 -2.46
CA ILE A 72 -3.93 7.17 -1.16
C ILE A 72 -2.75 8.14 -1.29
N ILE A 73 -2.83 9.23 -0.55
CA ILE A 73 -1.73 10.17 -0.30
C ILE A 73 -1.29 9.95 1.14
N MET A 74 -0.01 9.71 1.36
CA MET A 74 0.59 9.58 2.69
C MET A 74 1.79 10.50 2.80
N VAL A 75 1.87 11.26 3.88
CA VAL A 75 2.95 12.21 4.13
C VAL A 75 3.54 11.95 5.51
N ASN A 76 4.87 12.01 5.60
CA ASN A 76 5.61 11.92 6.86
C ASN A 76 6.20 13.28 7.23
N ASN A 77 5.79 13.81 8.38
CA ASN A 77 6.53 14.87 9.07
C ASN A 77 7.53 14.23 10.03
N ILE A 78 8.79 14.13 9.58
CA ILE A 78 9.88 13.44 10.30
C ILE A 78 10.06 13.97 11.72
N ALA A 79 9.92 15.29 11.94
CA ALA A 79 10.11 15.91 13.25
C ALA A 79 9.00 15.57 14.26
N LYS A 80 7.80 15.21 13.79
CA LYS A 80 6.62 14.94 14.64
C LYS A 80 6.22 13.47 14.67
N HIS A 81 6.92 12.62 13.93
CA HIS A 81 6.54 11.24 13.74
C HIS A 81 6.58 10.44 15.05
N LYS A 82 5.51 9.67 15.28
CA LYS A 82 5.46 8.60 16.28
C LYS A 82 4.77 7.40 15.63
N CYS A 83 5.42 6.23 15.66
CA CYS A 83 4.84 5.01 15.10
C CYS A 83 3.91 4.34 16.14
N PRO A 84 2.60 4.17 15.85
CA PRO A 84 1.73 3.38 16.70
C PRO A 84 2.19 1.91 16.72
N LEU A 85 2.21 1.30 17.91
CA LEU A 85 2.63 -0.10 18.08
C LEU A 85 1.82 -1.06 17.20
N SER A 86 0.53 -0.79 16.99
CA SER A 86 -0.35 -1.59 16.12
C SER A 86 0.14 -1.64 14.67
N ASN A 87 0.64 -0.53 14.13
CA ASN A 87 1.16 -0.46 12.76
C ASN A 87 2.51 -1.19 12.66
N ARG A 88 3.34 -1.09 13.70
CA ARG A 88 4.60 -1.86 13.76
C ARG A 88 4.35 -3.36 13.81
N LEU A 89 3.37 -3.82 14.58
CA LEU A 89 2.95 -5.23 14.59
C LEU A 89 2.41 -5.68 13.22
N LEU A 90 1.62 -4.83 12.55
CA LEU A 90 1.15 -5.12 11.18
C LEU A 90 2.31 -5.26 10.19
N GLN A 91 3.31 -4.39 10.27
CA GLN A 91 4.51 -4.45 9.42
C GLN A 91 5.28 -5.75 9.66
N ILE A 92 5.53 -6.11 10.91
CA ILE A 92 6.22 -7.37 11.27
C ILE A 92 5.44 -8.58 10.73
N LYS A 93 4.12 -8.63 10.96
CA LYS A 93 3.27 -9.72 10.44
C LYS A 93 3.31 -9.80 8.91
N SER A 94 3.37 -8.66 8.23
CA SER A 94 3.43 -8.58 6.77
C SER A 94 4.75 -9.13 6.23
N ILE A 95 5.86 -8.74 6.85
CA ILE A 95 7.20 -9.24 6.50
C ILE A 95 7.30 -10.75 6.75
N LEU A 96 6.87 -11.23 7.93
CA LEU A 96 6.88 -12.66 8.24
C LEU A 96 6.01 -13.45 7.25
N SER A 97 4.85 -12.91 6.86
CA SER A 97 3.99 -13.52 5.84
C SER A 97 4.69 -13.64 4.49
N LEU A 98 5.45 -12.63 4.05
CA LEU A 98 6.25 -12.69 2.82
C LEU A 98 7.34 -13.79 2.91
N LEU A 99 8.10 -13.78 4.00
CA LEU A 99 9.25 -14.67 4.22
C LEU A 99 8.86 -16.14 4.49
N SER A 100 7.59 -16.41 4.80
CA SER A 100 7.08 -17.79 4.96
C SER A 100 7.24 -18.66 3.71
N SER A 101 7.39 -18.05 2.52
CA SER A 101 7.49 -18.76 1.24
C SER A 101 8.91 -18.74 0.66
N LYS A 102 9.30 -19.80 -0.07
CA LYS A 102 10.60 -19.86 -0.78
C LYS A 102 10.75 -18.70 -1.76
N GLU A 103 9.70 -18.42 -2.53
CA GLU A 103 9.65 -17.32 -3.49
C GLU A 103 9.76 -15.97 -2.81
N GLY A 104 8.96 -15.70 -1.76
CA GLY A 104 9.04 -14.44 -1.02
C GLY A 104 10.41 -14.18 -0.39
N ARG A 105 11.12 -15.22 0.07
CA ARG A 105 12.52 -15.08 0.51
C ARG A 105 13.48 -14.73 -0.62
N LYS A 106 13.29 -15.30 -1.82
CA LYS A 106 14.09 -14.96 -3.00
C LYS A 106 13.87 -13.50 -3.40
N ILE A 107 12.61 -13.08 -3.51
CA ILE A 107 12.26 -11.71 -3.90
C ILE A 107 12.74 -10.70 -2.85
N SER A 108 12.57 -10.97 -1.55
CA SER A 108 13.05 -10.07 -0.50
C SER A 108 14.56 -9.81 -0.56
N LYS A 109 15.35 -10.78 -1.04
CA LYS A 109 16.81 -10.60 -1.23
C LYS A 109 17.14 -9.69 -2.42
N ILE A 110 16.32 -9.70 -3.46
CA ILE A 110 16.48 -8.80 -4.61
C ILE A 110 16.28 -7.37 -4.13
N PHE A 111 15.21 -7.10 -3.40
CA PHE A 111 14.89 -5.76 -2.90
C PHE A 111 15.76 -5.28 -1.73
N SER A 112 16.33 -6.19 -0.92
CA SER A 112 17.28 -5.79 0.12
C SER A 112 18.62 -5.31 -0.44
N ASN A 113 18.95 -5.70 -1.67
CA ASN A 113 20.19 -5.31 -2.35
C ASN A 113 20.04 -4.01 -3.16
N ILE A 114 18.88 -3.34 -3.12
CA ILE A 114 18.62 -2.06 -3.82
C ILE A 114 18.83 -0.87 -2.86
N ASN A 115 19.61 -1.05 -1.79
CA ASN A 115 20.11 0.09 -1.02
C ASN A 115 21.22 0.78 -1.83
N GLU A 116 20.83 1.73 -2.67
CA GLU A 116 21.65 2.91 -3.00
C GLU A 116 21.39 4.02 -1.97
#